data_AF-A0A7J4SWW6-F1
#
_entry.id   AF-A0A7J4SWW6-F1
#
_cell.length_a   1.000
_cell.length_b   1.000
_cell.length_c   1.000
_cell.angle_alpha   90.00
_cell.angle_beta   90.00
_cell.angle_gamma   90.00
#
_symmetry.space_group_name_H-M   'P 1'
#
loop_
_entity.id
_entity.type
_entity.pdbx_description
1 polymer ?
#
loop_
_entity_poly.entity_id
_entity_poly.type
_entity_poly.pdbx_seq_one_letter_code
_entity_poly.pdbx_strand_id
1 'polypeptide(L)'
;MAGPGDVFERSMNINAKFLPRLQAAVEQNALLRIGWTGSGEKVPKNGEVGLCPAMPEGARIRALGKLGSWTSSFGNGGSFDIEGDAGAFFGAYNHNSKLSATGYVGRCAGFMMQGGVLTAGDGAGDDLGMFMNEGFIFVRGEVGQRLGNGMTGGIIVVQGNVGDYAGCGMKGGQIIIEGRCPTPP
;
A
#
# COMPACT_ATOMS: atom_id res chain seq x y z
N MET A 1 11.98 21.35 -8.55
CA MET A 1 11.08 20.28 -8.07
C MET A 1 9.66 20.74 -8.35
N ALA A 2 8.75 19.85 -8.77
CA ALA A 2 7.35 20.20 -8.97
C ALA A 2 6.72 20.62 -7.63
N GLY A 3 5.91 21.67 -7.63
CA GLY A 3 5.23 22.12 -6.42
C GLY A 3 4.13 21.14 -5.97
N PRO A 4 3.61 21.25 -4.73
CA PRO A 4 2.51 20.41 -4.26
C PRO A 4 1.27 20.47 -5.17
N GLY A 5 0.96 21.65 -5.74
CA GLY A 5 -0.14 21.83 -6.69
C GLY A 5 0.04 21.02 -7.98
N ASP A 6 1.25 21.04 -8.57
CA ASP A 6 1.56 20.29 -9.79
C ASP A 6 1.47 18.77 -9.58
N VAL A 7 1.83 18.28 -8.40
CA VAL A 7 1.70 16.86 -8.04
C VAL A 7 0.22 16.48 -7.94
N PHE A 8 -0.59 17.31 -7.28
CA PHE A 8 -2.02 17.09 -7.15
C PHE A 8 -2.73 17.07 -8.50
N GLU A 9 -2.50 18.07 -9.36
CA GLU A 9 -3.12 18.15 -10.68
C GLU A 9 -2.73 16.97 -11.57
N ARG A 10 -1.44 16.57 -11.58
CA ARG A 10 -1.00 15.38 -12.33
C ARG A 10 -1.69 14.12 -11.83
N SER A 11 -1.83 13.97 -10.51
CA SER A 11 -2.47 12.81 -9.89
C SER A 11 -3.95 12.72 -10.24
N MET A 12 -4.69 13.84 -10.15
CA MET A 12 -6.10 13.91 -10.54
C MET A 12 -6.30 13.62 -12.02
N ASN A 13 -5.43 14.17 -12.89
CA ASN A 13 -5.47 13.90 -14.31
C ASN A 13 -5.23 12.42 -14.65
N ILE A 14 -4.34 11.74 -13.91
CA ILE A 14 -4.13 10.30 -14.06
C ILE A 14 -5.41 9.56 -13.67
N ASN A 15 -5.96 9.81 -12.48
CA ASN A 15 -7.17 9.12 -12.01
C ASN A 15 -8.38 9.33 -12.94
N ALA A 16 -8.61 10.55 -13.42
CA ALA A 16 -9.72 10.86 -14.33
C ALA A 16 -9.65 10.06 -15.64
N LYS A 17 -8.44 9.87 -16.19
CA LYS A 17 -8.23 9.07 -17.41
C LYS A 17 -8.17 7.57 -17.11
N PHE A 18 -7.75 7.21 -15.91
CA PHE A 18 -7.55 5.83 -15.50
C PHE A 18 -8.87 5.13 -15.16
N LEU A 19 -9.83 5.82 -14.55
CA LEU A 19 -11.07 5.19 -14.07
C LEU A 19 -11.91 4.52 -15.18
N PRO A 20 -12.22 5.17 -16.33
CA PRO A 20 -12.97 4.50 -17.39
C PRO A 20 -12.21 3.32 -17.99
N ARG A 21 -10.87 3.44 -18.06
CA ARG A 21 -9.99 2.35 -18.52
C ARG A 21 -9.99 1.19 -17.54
N LEU A 22 -10.04 1.48 -16.25
CA LEU A 22 -10.08 0.47 -15.19
C LEU A 22 -11.36 -0.35 -15.28
N GLN A 23 -12.50 0.31 -15.48
CA GLN A 23 -13.78 -0.37 -15.69
C GLN A 23 -13.75 -1.29 -16.91
N ALA A 24 -13.32 -0.78 -18.06
CA ALA A 24 -13.18 -1.59 -19.27
C ALA A 24 -12.18 -2.76 -19.09
N ALA A 25 -11.09 -2.53 -18.35
CA ALA A 25 -10.11 -3.57 -18.07
C ALA A 25 -10.66 -4.67 -17.17
N VAL A 26 -11.52 -4.34 -16.18
CA VAL A 26 -12.22 -5.33 -15.35
C VAL A 26 -13.13 -6.20 -16.21
N GLU A 27 -13.94 -5.60 -17.07
CA GLU A 27 -14.85 -6.32 -17.99
C GLU A 27 -14.07 -7.26 -18.92
N GLN A 28 -12.87 -6.84 -19.35
CA GLN A 28 -12.01 -7.60 -20.25
C GLN A 28 -11.03 -8.53 -19.53
N ASN A 29 -11.04 -8.58 -18.19
CA ASN A 29 -10.05 -9.27 -17.36
C ASN A 29 -8.59 -8.92 -17.74
N ALA A 30 -8.35 -7.66 -18.10
CA ALA A 30 -7.08 -7.16 -18.59
C ALA A 30 -6.24 -6.52 -17.48
N LEU A 31 -4.92 -6.60 -17.61
CA LEU A 31 -3.96 -5.91 -16.75
C LEU A 31 -3.76 -4.47 -17.25
N LEU A 32 -3.98 -3.49 -16.38
CA LEU A 32 -3.57 -2.11 -16.63
C LEU A 32 -2.16 -1.83 -16.13
N ARG A 33 -1.45 -0.99 -16.87
CA ARG A 33 -0.08 -0.60 -16.58
C ARG A 33 0.01 0.91 -16.36
N ILE A 34 0.59 1.32 -15.24
CA ILE A 34 0.89 2.72 -14.90
C ILE A 34 2.40 2.91 -14.92
N GLY A 35 2.88 3.86 -15.74
CA GLY A 35 4.32 4.08 -15.90
C GLY A 35 4.92 3.30 -17.07
N TRP A 36 4.09 2.97 -18.06
CA TRP A 36 4.53 2.49 -19.37
C TRP A 36 3.86 3.30 -20.48
N THR A 37 4.55 3.44 -21.60
CA THR A 37 3.94 3.93 -22.85
C THR A 37 3.13 2.81 -23.53
N GLY A 38 2.35 3.15 -24.56
CA GLY A 38 1.67 2.15 -25.38
C GLY A 38 2.60 1.19 -26.12
N SER A 39 3.85 1.60 -26.38
CA SER A 39 4.90 0.75 -26.97
C SER A 39 5.63 -0.12 -25.94
N GLY A 40 5.31 0.02 -24.64
CA GLY A 40 5.92 -0.77 -23.57
C GLY A 40 7.22 -0.19 -22.99
N GLU A 41 7.60 1.03 -23.38
CA GLU A 41 8.74 1.73 -22.78
C GLU A 41 8.43 2.12 -21.33
N LYS A 42 9.42 1.96 -20.44
CA LYS A 42 9.31 2.27 -19.02
C LYS A 42 9.36 3.79 -18.79
N VAL A 43 8.32 4.33 -18.14
CA VAL A 43 8.25 5.74 -17.72
C VAL A 43 7.83 5.77 -16.24
N PRO A 44 8.76 5.50 -15.31
CA PRO A 44 8.46 5.42 -13.88
C PRO A 44 7.74 6.67 -13.37
N LYS A 45 6.77 6.46 -12.48
CA LYS A 45 6.08 7.52 -11.76
C LYS A 45 6.88 7.93 -10.52
N ASN A 46 6.78 9.19 -10.13
CA ASN A 46 7.55 9.75 -9.03
C ASN A 46 6.73 10.84 -8.30
N GLY A 47 6.16 10.43 -7.18
CA GLY A 47 5.48 11.29 -6.21
C GLY A 47 3.98 11.50 -6.46
N GLU A 48 3.40 10.98 -7.54
CA GLU A 48 1.95 11.06 -7.76
C GLU A 48 1.17 10.39 -6.63
N VAL A 49 0.20 11.10 -6.07
CA VAL A 49 -0.52 10.74 -4.84
C VAL A 49 -1.93 10.23 -5.16
N GLY A 50 -2.50 9.43 -4.27
CA GLY A 50 -3.90 9.02 -4.34
C GLY A 50 -4.23 8.27 -5.63
N LEU A 51 -3.30 7.49 -6.17
CA LEU A 51 -3.54 6.74 -7.40
C LEU A 51 -4.44 5.54 -7.13
N CYS A 52 -5.47 5.36 -7.96
CA CYS A 52 -6.41 4.24 -7.90
C CYS A 52 -7.10 4.05 -6.52
N PRO A 53 -7.73 5.09 -5.96
CA PRO A 53 -8.57 4.90 -4.77
C PRO A 53 -9.83 4.09 -5.15
N ALA A 54 -10.41 3.40 -4.17
CA ALA A 54 -11.62 2.60 -4.34
C ALA A 54 -11.52 1.57 -5.47
N MET A 55 -10.38 0.88 -5.56
CA MET A 55 -10.15 -0.15 -6.58
C MET A 55 -11.28 -1.21 -6.55
N PRO A 56 -11.97 -1.44 -7.68
CA PRO A 56 -13.08 -2.38 -7.75
C PRO A 56 -12.59 -3.82 -7.82
N GLU A 57 -13.46 -4.75 -7.44
CA GLU A 57 -13.20 -6.18 -7.56
C GLU A 57 -12.80 -6.59 -8.99
N GLY A 58 -11.86 -7.53 -9.09
CA GLY A 58 -11.35 -8.02 -10.38
C GLY A 58 -10.36 -7.09 -11.08
N ALA A 59 -10.18 -5.85 -10.60
CA ALA A 59 -9.18 -4.94 -11.13
C ALA A 59 -7.77 -5.51 -11.01
N ARG A 60 -6.94 -5.34 -12.05
CA ARG A 60 -5.54 -5.77 -12.06
C ARG A 60 -4.69 -4.63 -12.56
N ILE A 61 -3.85 -4.07 -11.70
CA ILE A 61 -2.97 -2.94 -12.01
C ILE A 61 -1.53 -3.33 -11.68
N ARG A 62 -0.61 -2.98 -12.58
CA ARG A 62 0.82 -2.93 -12.31
C ARG A 62 1.32 -1.50 -12.50
N ALA A 63 2.09 -1.00 -11.54
CA ALA A 63 2.70 0.31 -11.58
C ALA A 63 4.23 0.21 -11.51
N LEU A 64 4.90 1.24 -12.02
CA LEU A 64 6.36 1.37 -11.98
C LEU A 64 6.75 2.70 -11.35
N GLY A 65 7.72 2.66 -10.42
CA GLY A 65 8.36 3.83 -9.84
C GLY A 65 8.03 4.05 -8.37
N LYS A 66 8.16 5.29 -7.92
CA LYS A 66 7.95 5.73 -6.54
C LYS A 66 6.63 6.46 -6.42
N LEU A 67 5.58 5.74 -6.05
CA LEU A 67 4.26 6.32 -5.93
C LEU A 67 4.12 7.06 -4.60
N GLY A 68 3.35 8.15 -4.63
CA GLY A 68 3.08 8.98 -3.47
C GLY A 68 2.07 8.36 -2.50
N SER A 69 1.72 9.13 -1.49
CA SER A 69 0.80 8.73 -0.43
C SER A 69 -0.61 8.40 -0.95
N TRP A 70 -1.38 7.63 -0.19
CA TRP A 70 -2.79 7.28 -0.47
C TRP A 70 -3.03 6.44 -1.73
N THR A 71 -1.98 5.90 -2.33
CA THR A 71 -2.07 4.95 -3.43
C THR A 71 -2.85 3.70 -3.03
N SER A 72 -3.78 3.27 -3.88
CA SER A 72 -4.64 2.08 -3.72
C SER A 72 -5.42 2.03 -2.41
N SER A 73 -5.86 3.18 -1.90
CA SER A 73 -6.72 3.26 -0.71
C SER A 73 -8.16 2.81 -1.01
N PHE A 74 -8.91 2.40 0.01
CA PHE A 74 -10.34 2.03 -0.05
C PHE A 74 -10.67 0.86 -0.99
N GLY A 75 -9.71 0.00 -1.32
CA GLY A 75 -9.91 -1.08 -2.30
C GLY A 75 -10.93 -2.13 -1.83
N ASN A 76 -11.81 -2.56 -2.73
CA ASN A 76 -12.88 -3.53 -2.48
C ASN A 76 -12.62 -4.92 -3.07
N GLY A 77 -11.43 -5.13 -3.65
CA GLY A 77 -11.05 -6.35 -4.35
C GLY A 77 -10.14 -6.01 -5.54
N GLY A 78 -9.45 -7.01 -6.08
CA GLY A 78 -8.48 -6.83 -7.18
C GLY A 78 -7.02 -6.80 -6.70
N SER A 79 -6.09 -6.49 -7.60
CA SER A 79 -4.66 -6.45 -7.34
C SER A 79 -3.98 -5.18 -7.83
N PHE A 80 -3.09 -4.62 -7.02
CA PHE A 80 -2.26 -3.47 -7.36
C PHE A 80 -0.81 -3.75 -6.99
N ASP A 81 0.04 -3.93 -8.00
CA ASP A 81 1.45 -4.30 -7.83
C ASP A 81 2.37 -3.16 -8.25
N ILE A 82 3.26 -2.71 -7.36
CA ILE A 82 4.23 -1.65 -7.63
C ILE A 82 5.63 -2.26 -7.78
N GLU A 83 6.22 -2.10 -8.95
CA GLU A 83 7.67 -2.25 -9.16
C GLU A 83 8.34 -0.95 -8.68
N GLY A 84 8.63 -0.88 -7.38
CA GLY A 84 9.19 0.29 -6.70
C GLY A 84 8.56 0.54 -5.32
N ASP A 85 8.50 1.82 -4.93
CA ASP A 85 8.11 2.27 -3.59
C ASP A 85 6.66 2.79 -3.57
N ALA A 86 6.05 2.76 -2.39
CA ALA A 86 4.80 3.46 -2.11
C ALA A 86 4.95 4.45 -0.94
N GLY A 87 4.26 5.58 -1.04
CA GLY A 87 4.24 6.60 0.01
C GLY A 87 3.40 6.21 1.23
N ALA A 88 3.10 7.20 2.08
CA ALA A 88 2.31 6.99 3.29
C ALA A 88 0.88 6.52 2.95
N PHE A 89 0.25 5.78 3.86
CA PHE A 89 -1.13 5.31 3.69
C PHE A 89 -1.37 4.44 2.44
N PHE A 90 -0.33 3.75 1.92
CA PHE A 90 -0.51 2.75 0.88
C PHE A 90 -1.50 1.67 1.35
N GLY A 91 -2.56 1.43 0.58
CA GLY A 91 -3.57 0.44 0.93
C GLY A 91 -4.42 0.76 2.16
N ALA A 92 -4.48 2.03 2.61
CA ALA A 92 -5.36 2.41 3.71
C ALA A 92 -6.82 2.05 3.40
N TYR A 93 -7.58 1.59 4.41
CA TYR A 93 -8.96 1.15 4.30
C TYR A 93 -9.20 0.03 3.27
N ASN A 94 -8.20 -0.83 3.05
CA ASN A 94 -8.38 -1.98 2.17
C ASN A 94 -9.36 -2.99 2.79
N HIS A 95 -10.34 -3.46 2.03
CA HIS A 95 -11.33 -4.44 2.46
C HIS A 95 -11.02 -5.84 1.92
N ASN A 96 -10.53 -5.96 0.68
CA ASN A 96 -10.27 -7.28 0.10
C ASN A 96 -9.25 -7.30 -1.06
N SER A 97 -8.49 -6.23 -1.26
CA SER A 97 -7.53 -6.14 -2.37
C SER A 97 -6.20 -6.79 -2.01
N LYS A 98 -5.46 -7.23 -3.03
CA LYS A 98 -4.08 -7.72 -2.93
C LYS A 98 -3.12 -6.64 -3.40
N LEU A 99 -2.34 -6.09 -2.48
CA LEU A 99 -1.49 -4.93 -2.72
C LEU A 99 -0.03 -5.34 -2.53
N SER A 100 0.83 -4.99 -3.48
CA SER A 100 2.26 -5.28 -3.35
C SER A 100 3.12 -4.10 -3.76
N ALA A 101 4.24 -3.91 -3.07
CA ALA A 101 5.34 -3.06 -3.49
C ALA A 101 6.64 -3.85 -3.37
N THR A 102 7.46 -3.87 -4.42
CA THR A 102 8.77 -4.54 -4.36
C THR A 102 9.76 -3.80 -3.48
N GLY A 103 9.55 -2.49 -3.26
CA GLY A 103 10.38 -1.62 -2.44
C GLY A 103 9.74 -1.28 -1.09
N TYR A 104 10.05 -0.07 -0.61
CA TYR A 104 9.63 0.44 0.70
C TYR A 104 8.20 0.98 0.65
N VAL A 105 7.44 0.78 1.74
CA VAL A 105 6.13 1.40 1.93
C VAL A 105 6.16 2.43 3.05
N GLY A 106 5.57 3.60 2.82
CA GLY A 106 5.60 4.71 3.77
C GLY A 106 4.82 4.45 5.08
N ARG A 107 4.95 5.39 6.01
CA ARG A 107 4.22 5.41 7.29
C ARG A 107 2.72 5.18 7.09
N CYS A 108 2.08 4.48 8.03
CA CYS A 108 0.65 4.16 8.02
C CYS A 108 0.18 3.30 6.83
N ALA A 109 1.06 2.55 6.17
CA ALA A 109 0.60 1.55 5.19
C ALA A 109 -0.36 0.54 5.87
N GLY A 110 -1.44 0.16 5.19
CA GLY A 110 -2.49 -0.69 5.77
C GLY A 110 -3.31 -0.05 6.90
N PHE A 111 -3.31 1.28 7.03
CA PHE A 111 -4.13 1.99 8.02
C PHE A 111 -5.62 1.62 7.90
N MET A 112 -6.26 1.25 9.02
CA MET A 112 -7.66 0.84 9.07
C MET A 112 -8.04 -0.28 8.08
N MET A 113 -7.10 -1.16 7.73
CA MET A 113 -7.36 -2.31 6.86
C MET A 113 -8.40 -3.26 7.50
N GLN A 114 -9.42 -3.61 6.72
CA GLN A 114 -10.55 -4.46 7.08
C GLN A 114 -10.51 -5.82 6.35
N GLY A 115 -9.43 -6.11 5.63
CA GLY A 115 -9.24 -7.37 4.91
C GLY A 115 -8.30 -7.23 3.72
N GLY A 116 -8.09 -8.32 2.99
CA GLY A 116 -7.14 -8.39 1.88
C GLY A 116 -5.69 -8.66 2.31
N VAL A 117 -4.75 -8.35 1.42
CA VAL A 117 -3.32 -8.61 1.61
C VAL A 117 -2.49 -7.38 1.23
N LEU A 118 -1.49 -7.04 2.03
CA LEU A 118 -0.47 -6.04 1.68
C LEU A 118 0.94 -6.62 1.86
N THR A 119 1.79 -6.51 0.85
CA THR A 119 3.19 -6.95 0.94
C THR A 119 4.18 -5.84 0.57
N ALA A 120 5.27 -5.71 1.34
CA ALA A 120 6.38 -4.81 1.04
C ALA A 120 7.71 -5.57 1.02
N GLY A 121 8.57 -5.26 0.05
CA GLY A 121 9.84 -5.97 -0.18
C GLY A 121 11.05 -5.37 0.51
N ASP A 122 11.02 -4.08 0.88
CA ASP A 122 12.17 -3.34 1.41
C ASP A 122 11.80 -2.45 2.60
N GLY A 123 11.03 -2.99 3.54
CA GLY A 123 10.68 -2.35 4.80
C GLY A 123 9.43 -1.48 4.76
N ALA A 124 9.11 -0.91 5.91
CA ALA A 124 7.97 -0.02 6.08
C ALA A 124 8.21 1.12 7.08
N GLY A 125 7.42 2.18 6.96
CA GLY A 125 7.43 3.29 7.92
C GLY A 125 6.76 2.96 9.25
N ASP A 126 6.67 3.97 10.10
CA ASP A 126 5.97 3.85 11.38
C ASP A 126 4.48 3.56 11.18
N ASP A 127 3.82 3.08 12.25
CA ASP A 127 2.38 2.87 12.30
C ASP A 127 1.84 1.94 11.19
N LEU A 128 2.68 1.05 10.65
CA LEU A 128 2.26 -0.01 9.73
C LEU A 128 1.11 -0.81 10.37
N GLY A 129 -0.01 -0.94 9.67
CA GLY A 129 -1.19 -1.65 10.18
C GLY A 129 -1.90 -0.96 11.35
N MET A 130 -1.73 0.36 11.52
CA MET A 130 -2.45 1.11 12.55
C MET A 130 -3.97 0.97 12.39
N PHE A 131 -4.65 0.60 13.47
CA PHE A 131 -6.09 0.27 13.53
C PHE A 131 -6.54 -0.81 12.54
N MET A 132 -5.65 -1.72 12.15
CA MET A 132 -6.02 -2.89 11.36
C MET A 132 -6.99 -3.79 12.15
N ASN A 133 -8.08 -4.21 11.50
CA ASN A 133 -9.10 -5.07 12.09
C ASN A 133 -9.10 -6.48 11.49
N GLU A 134 -8.78 -6.61 10.19
CA GLU A 134 -8.72 -7.88 9.48
C GLU A 134 -7.69 -7.81 8.35
N GLY A 135 -7.36 -8.97 7.76
CA GLY A 135 -6.44 -9.10 6.64
C GLY A 135 -5.04 -9.56 7.03
N PHE A 136 -4.11 -9.47 6.08
CA PHE A 136 -2.73 -9.92 6.24
C PHE A 136 -1.72 -8.90 5.69
N ILE A 137 -0.72 -8.55 6.50
CA ILE A 137 0.40 -7.71 6.08
C ILE A 137 1.70 -8.51 6.21
N PHE A 138 2.53 -8.52 5.16
CA PHE A 138 3.85 -9.14 5.19
C PHE A 138 4.93 -8.16 4.69
N VAL A 139 5.95 -7.93 5.51
CA VAL A 139 7.04 -7.02 5.18
C VAL A 139 8.37 -7.74 5.31
N ARG A 140 9.20 -7.65 4.27
CA ARG A 140 10.64 -7.94 4.36
C ARG A 140 11.39 -6.65 4.57
N GLY A 141 12.34 -6.63 5.49
CA GLY A 141 13.11 -5.43 5.86
C GLY A 141 12.62 -4.75 7.13
N GLU A 142 13.27 -3.64 7.45
CA GLU A 142 13.06 -2.90 8.70
C GLU A 142 11.71 -2.18 8.72
N VAL A 143 11.04 -2.21 9.87
CA VAL A 143 9.79 -1.47 10.10
C VAL A 143 9.99 -0.42 11.18
N GLY A 144 9.35 0.73 10.99
CA GLY A 144 9.38 1.84 11.95
C GLY A 144 8.73 1.53 13.29
N GLN A 145 8.48 2.59 14.06
CA GLN A 145 7.85 2.52 15.38
C GLN A 145 6.35 2.22 15.29
N ARG A 146 5.77 1.79 16.41
CA ARG A 146 4.32 1.63 16.59
C ARG A 146 3.66 0.69 15.56
N LEU A 147 4.38 -0.36 15.16
CA LEU A 147 3.82 -1.45 14.36
C LEU A 147 2.51 -1.96 14.98
N GLY A 148 1.42 -2.02 14.21
CA GLY A 148 0.12 -2.50 14.68
C GLY A 148 -0.51 -1.63 15.78
N ASN A 149 -0.22 -0.32 15.80
CA ASN A 149 -0.82 0.62 16.74
C ASN A 149 -2.35 0.53 16.76
N GLY A 150 -2.94 0.16 17.89
CA GLY A 150 -4.39 0.04 18.04
C GLY A 150 -5.04 -1.07 17.22
N MET A 151 -4.26 -2.06 16.73
CA MET A 151 -4.77 -3.20 15.97
C MET A 151 -5.80 -4.00 16.78
N THR A 152 -6.94 -4.33 16.17
CA THR A 152 -8.03 -5.11 16.80
C THR A 152 -8.16 -6.51 16.23
N GLY A 153 -7.54 -6.80 15.08
CA GLY A 153 -7.52 -8.11 14.47
C GLY A 153 -6.65 -8.15 13.21
N GLY A 154 -6.62 -9.29 12.51
CA GLY A 154 -5.71 -9.54 11.39
C GLY A 154 -4.35 -10.07 11.81
N ILE A 155 -3.43 -10.20 10.85
CA ILE A 155 -2.08 -10.74 11.06
C ILE A 155 -1.05 -9.85 10.36
N ILE A 156 0.00 -9.48 11.07
CA ILE A 156 1.17 -8.79 10.53
C ILE A 156 2.41 -9.65 10.75
N VAL A 157 3.18 -9.89 9.70
CA VAL A 157 4.46 -10.62 9.74
C VAL A 157 5.58 -9.72 9.23
N VAL A 158 6.64 -9.59 10.01
CA VAL A 158 7.82 -8.79 9.68
C VAL A 158 9.07 -9.66 9.69
N GLN A 159 9.74 -9.76 8.53
CA GLN A 159 11.07 -10.33 8.39
C GLN A 159 12.13 -9.22 8.44
N GLY A 160 12.40 -8.71 9.65
CA GLY A 160 13.30 -7.59 9.91
C GLY A 160 13.16 -7.09 11.36
N ASN A 161 13.91 -6.05 11.73
CA ASN A 161 13.72 -5.42 13.04
C ASN A 161 12.55 -4.43 12.98
N VAL A 162 12.02 -4.12 14.16
CA VAL A 162 10.95 -3.15 14.34
C VAL A 162 11.40 -2.03 15.28
N GLY A 163 10.82 -0.85 15.12
CA GLY A 163 10.99 0.25 16.06
C GLY A 163 10.24 0.02 17.38
N ASP A 164 10.32 1.02 18.26
CA ASP A 164 9.69 0.97 19.59
C ASP A 164 8.16 0.87 19.52
N TYR A 165 7.57 0.35 20.60
CA TYR A 165 6.12 0.32 20.84
C TYR A 165 5.33 -0.53 19.83
N ALA A 166 5.90 -1.63 19.33
CA ALA A 166 5.16 -2.63 18.58
C ALA A 166 3.95 -3.13 19.39
N GLY A 167 2.77 -3.18 18.76
CA GLY A 167 1.52 -3.57 19.40
C GLY A 167 0.96 -2.55 20.41
N CYS A 168 1.44 -1.30 20.43
CA CYS A 168 0.89 -0.25 21.28
C CYS A 168 -0.63 -0.15 21.14
N GLY A 169 -1.37 -0.39 22.23
CA GLY A 169 -2.84 -0.31 22.22
C GLY A 169 -3.55 -1.42 21.43
N MET A 170 -2.83 -2.47 21.00
CA MET A 170 -3.41 -3.63 20.32
C MET A 170 -4.42 -4.34 21.25
N LYS A 171 -5.62 -4.62 20.73
CA LYS A 171 -6.72 -5.30 21.43
C LYS A 171 -6.98 -6.70 20.88
N GLY A 172 -6.44 -7.04 19.72
CA GLY A 172 -6.58 -8.35 19.08
C GLY A 172 -5.76 -8.45 17.79
N GLY A 173 -5.71 -9.66 17.23
CA GLY A 173 -4.88 -10.00 16.06
C GLY A 173 -3.56 -10.65 16.44
N GLN A 174 -2.62 -10.73 15.48
CA GLN A 174 -1.29 -11.31 15.69
C GLN A 174 -0.21 -10.47 15.00
N ILE A 175 0.90 -10.22 15.71
CA ILE A 175 2.11 -9.60 15.16
C ILE A 175 3.26 -10.60 15.35
N ILE A 176 3.91 -10.99 14.26
CA ILE A 176 5.03 -11.94 14.23
C ILE A 176 6.26 -11.19 13.72
N ILE A 177 7.33 -11.18 14.51
CA ILE A 177 8.55 -10.42 14.21
C ILE A 177 9.72 -11.41 14.20
N GLU A 178 10.36 -11.58 13.05
CA GLU A 178 11.53 -12.43 12.83
C GLU A 178 12.85 -11.63 12.94
N GLY A 179 12.91 -10.68 13.87
CA GLY A 179 14.06 -9.81 14.10
C GLY A 179 14.03 -9.18 15.49
N ARG A 180 14.79 -8.10 15.69
CA ARG A 180 14.81 -7.39 16.97
C ARG A 180 13.50 -6.63 17.17
N CYS A 181 12.87 -6.87 18.32
CA CYS A 181 11.80 -6.06 18.87
C CYS A 181 12.31 -5.37 20.14
N PRO A 182 12.47 -4.03 20.17
CA PRO A 182 12.73 -3.28 21.39
C PRO A 182 11.65 -3.55 22.43
N THR A 183 12.02 -3.45 23.71
CA THR A 183 11.18 -3.85 24.84
C THR A 183 9.76 -3.28 24.72
N PRO A 184 8.73 -4.14 24.62
CA PRO A 184 7.33 -3.69 24.67
C PRO A 184 7.06 -2.97 26.00
N PRO A 185 6.22 -1.92 26.03
CA PRO A 185 5.77 -1.31 27.28
C PRO A 185 4.96 -2.29 28.14
#